data_AF-A0A5C7TB53-F1
#
_entry.id   AF-A0A5C7TB53-F1
#
_cell.length_a   1.000
_cell.length_b   1.000
_cell.length_c   1.000
_cell.angle_alpha   90.00
_cell.angle_beta   90.00
_cell.angle_gamma   90.00
#
_symmetry.space_group_name_H-M   'P 1'
#
loop_
_entity.id
_entity.type
_entity.pdbx_description
1 polymer ?
#
loop_
_entity_poly.entity_id
_entity_poly.type
_entity_poly.pdbx_seq_one_letter_code
_entity_poly.pdbx_strand_id
1 'polypeptide(L)'
;RIRSSISVDDSLPAGGQGAVGIERRSADAKIHAVLAPLHDAAAAARVAAERALNKRLNGGCQVPIACYALLEGEQLWLRGLVGQPDGGLLLRAEGRGSDAEALGVQVAEQLLAQGAEAILKAVYCDAAAE
;
A
#
# COMPACT_ATOMS: atom_id res chain seq x y z
N ARG A 1 15.76 20.74 -2.44
CA ARG A 1 15.56 20.18 -1.08
C ARG A 1 14.18 20.60 -0.56
N ILE A 2 13.69 19.94 0.50
CA ILE A 2 12.33 20.08 1.05
C ILE A 2 12.02 21.53 1.43
N ARG A 3 10.94 22.11 0.88
CA ARG A 3 10.41 23.44 1.26
C ARG A 3 9.36 23.33 2.37
N SER A 4 8.54 22.29 2.34
CA SER A 4 7.54 21.94 3.35
C SER A 4 7.21 20.44 3.29
N SER A 5 6.66 19.88 4.37
CA SER A 5 6.07 18.55 4.39
C SER A 5 4.59 18.62 4.01
N ILE A 6 4.12 17.65 3.22
CA ILE A 6 2.69 17.50 2.87
C ILE A 6 2.07 16.53 3.88
N SER A 7 0.87 16.83 4.36
CA SER A 7 0.18 15.95 5.32
C SER A 7 -0.33 14.68 4.63
N VAL A 8 -0.53 13.61 5.43
CA VAL A 8 -1.08 12.35 4.91
C VAL A 8 -2.54 12.47 4.46
N ASP A 9 -3.25 13.50 4.94
CA ASP A 9 -4.64 13.76 4.58
C ASP A 9 -4.72 14.50 3.23
N ASP A 10 -3.74 15.35 2.95
CA ASP A 10 -3.60 16.06 1.66
C ASP A 10 -3.04 15.14 0.57
N SER A 11 -2.03 14.32 0.89
CA SER A 11 -1.39 13.41 -0.06
C SER A 11 -1.09 12.08 0.61
N LEU A 12 -2.00 11.12 0.42
CA LEU A 12 -1.83 9.79 0.97
C LEU A 12 -0.57 9.11 0.36
N PRO A 13 0.33 8.57 1.19
CA PRO A 13 1.56 7.93 0.72
C PRO A 13 1.35 6.74 -0.23
N ALA A 14 2.38 6.45 -1.03
CA ALA A 14 2.46 5.18 -1.75
C ALA A 14 2.75 4.03 -0.77
N GLY A 15 2.28 2.82 -1.08
CA GLY A 15 2.50 1.64 -0.23
C GLY A 15 3.98 1.36 -0.02
N GLY A 16 4.42 1.32 1.24
CA GLY A 16 5.81 1.13 1.65
C GLY A 16 6.70 2.37 1.51
N GLN A 17 6.16 3.56 1.25
CA GLN A 17 6.97 4.78 1.14
C GLN A 17 7.77 5.04 2.43
N GLY A 18 9.08 5.21 2.28
CA GLY A 18 10.00 5.43 3.41
C GLY A 18 10.48 4.14 4.09
N ALA A 19 9.95 2.97 3.74
CA ALA A 19 10.46 1.69 4.18
C ALA A 19 11.56 1.15 3.24
N VAL A 20 12.54 0.46 3.81
CA VAL A 20 13.57 -0.26 3.05
C VAL A 20 13.32 -1.76 3.20
N GLY A 21 13.07 -2.44 2.09
CA GLY A 21 12.95 -3.90 2.04
C GLY A 21 14.25 -4.55 1.58
N ILE A 22 14.62 -5.67 2.21
CA ILE A 22 15.76 -6.50 1.80
C ILE A 22 15.24 -7.86 1.37
N GLU A 23 15.46 -8.21 0.10
CA GLU A 23 15.12 -9.53 -0.43
C GLU A 23 16.27 -10.51 -0.20
N ARG A 24 15.93 -11.75 0.17
CA ARG A 24 16.87 -12.85 0.31
C ARG A 24 16.26 -14.15 -0.18
N ARG A 25 17.09 -15.15 -0.48
CA ARG A 25 16.63 -16.52 -0.70
C ARG A 25 15.96 -17.06 0.57
N SER A 26 14.85 -17.78 0.41
CA SER A 26 14.07 -18.34 1.52
C SER A 26 14.88 -19.32 2.39
N ALA A 27 15.71 -20.16 1.74
CA ALA A 27 16.52 -21.20 2.39
C ALA A 27 17.85 -20.72 3.01
N ASP A 28 18.20 -19.43 2.89
CA ASP A 28 19.49 -18.92 3.39
C ASP A 28 19.42 -18.48 4.86
N ALA A 29 19.50 -19.46 5.77
CA ALA A 29 19.41 -19.24 7.21
C ALA A 29 20.55 -18.35 7.75
N LYS A 30 21.74 -18.43 7.13
CA LYS A 30 22.90 -17.62 7.53
C LYS A 30 22.63 -16.13 7.29
N ILE A 31 22.14 -15.78 6.10
CA ILE A 31 21.77 -14.40 5.79
C ILE A 31 20.58 -13.95 6.65
N HIS A 32 19.61 -14.82 6.92
CA HIS A 32 18.49 -14.47 7.80
C HIS A 32 18.96 -14.04 9.19
N ALA A 33 19.90 -14.76 9.80
CA ALA A 33 20.45 -14.42 11.12
C ALA A 33 21.15 -13.05 11.14
N VAL A 34 21.85 -12.69 10.04
CA VAL A 34 22.51 -11.38 9.90
C VAL A 34 21.49 -10.24 9.74
N LEU A 35 20.37 -10.50 9.05
CA LEU A 35 19.34 -9.49 8.80
C LEU A 35 18.35 -9.33 9.97
N ALA A 36 18.21 -10.33 10.83
CA ALA A 36 17.23 -10.33 11.93
C ALA A 36 17.29 -9.07 12.83
N PRO A 37 18.47 -8.54 13.21
CA PRO A 37 18.55 -7.33 14.04
C PRO A 37 18.09 -6.04 13.33
N LEU A 38 18.03 -6.03 11.99
CA LEU A 38 17.59 -4.88 11.20
C LEU A 38 16.06 -4.84 11.03
N HIS A 39 15.37 -5.92 11.42
CA HIS A 39 13.94 -6.06 11.21
C HIS A 39 13.15 -5.28 12.27
N ASP A 40 12.39 -4.29 11.81
CA ASP A 40 11.37 -3.61 12.62
C ASP A 40 10.02 -4.29 12.38
N ALA A 41 9.52 -5.01 13.40
CA ALA A 41 8.25 -5.74 13.33
C ALA A 41 7.04 -4.81 13.16
N ALA A 42 7.06 -3.61 13.75
CA ALA A 42 5.96 -2.65 13.63
C ALA A 42 5.92 -2.00 12.24
N ALA A 43 7.09 -1.70 11.66
CA ALA A 43 7.17 -1.29 10.26
C ALA A 43 6.74 -2.41 9.32
N ALA A 44 7.16 -3.65 9.57
CA ALA A 44 6.79 -4.81 8.76
C ALA A 44 5.28 -5.07 8.75
N ALA A 45 4.60 -4.96 9.90
CA ALA A 45 3.15 -5.14 9.99
C ALA A 45 2.39 -4.08 9.16
N ARG A 46 2.79 -2.81 9.25
CA ARG A 46 2.20 -1.72 8.45
C ARG A 46 2.39 -1.94 6.95
N VAL A 47 3.63 -2.23 6.54
CA VAL A 47 3.96 -2.49 5.13
C VAL A 47 3.28 -3.75 4.60
N ALA A 48 3.07 -4.78 5.43
CA ALA A 48 2.35 -5.99 5.03
C ALA A 48 0.90 -5.66 4.64
N ALA A 49 0.20 -4.83 5.41
CA ALA A 49 -1.16 -4.40 5.09
C ALA A 49 -1.22 -3.56 3.81
N GLU A 50 -0.31 -2.61 3.66
CA GLU A 50 -0.17 -1.77 2.46
C GLU A 50 0.10 -2.60 1.19
N ARG A 51 0.99 -3.60 1.29
CA ARG A 51 1.31 -4.52 0.19
C ARG A 51 0.16 -5.45 -0.14
N ALA A 52 -0.57 -5.96 0.86
CA ALA A 52 -1.74 -6.81 0.64
C ALA A 52 -2.84 -6.07 -0.13
N LEU A 53 -3.09 -4.80 0.21
CA LEU A 53 -4.00 -3.93 -0.55
C LEU A 53 -3.54 -3.77 -2.00
N ASN A 54 -2.29 -3.37 -2.22
CA ASN A 54 -1.75 -3.19 -3.57
C ASN A 54 -1.81 -4.47 -4.40
N LYS A 55 -1.44 -5.61 -3.80
CA LYS A 55 -1.50 -6.92 -4.45
C LYS A 55 -2.93 -7.28 -4.86
N ARG A 56 -3.92 -7.02 -4.00
CA ARG A 56 -5.33 -7.32 -4.26
C ARG A 56 -5.95 -6.44 -5.34
N LEU A 57 -5.47 -5.21 -5.49
CA LEU A 57 -5.83 -4.29 -6.57
C LEU A 57 -5.05 -4.52 -7.87
N ASN A 58 -4.16 -5.54 -7.92
CA ASN A 58 -3.23 -5.75 -9.03
C ASN A 58 -2.43 -4.48 -9.37
N GLY A 59 -2.01 -3.73 -8.34
CA GLY A 59 -1.32 -2.46 -8.50
C GLY A 59 0.16 -2.62 -8.84
N GLY A 60 0.60 -1.95 -9.93
CA GLY A 60 2.02 -1.71 -10.24
C GLY A 60 2.47 -0.28 -9.90
N CYS A 61 3.72 0.08 -10.19
CA CYS A 61 4.24 1.43 -9.90
C CYS A 61 3.58 2.56 -10.71
N GLN A 62 2.85 2.24 -11.78
CA GLN A 62 2.26 3.21 -12.70
C GLN A 62 0.77 3.50 -12.43
N VAL A 63 0.16 2.81 -11.46
CA VAL A 63 -1.26 3.02 -11.17
C VAL A 63 -1.47 4.05 -10.05
N PRO A 64 -2.54 4.85 -10.13
CA PRO A 64 -2.87 5.89 -9.14
C PRO A 64 -3.47 5.27 -7.86
N ILE A 65 -2.68 4.44 -7.17
CA ILE A 65 -3.02 3.82 -5.90
C ILE A 65 -2.14 4.40 -4.79
N ALA A 66 -2.77 4.81 -3.70
CA ALA A 66 -2.11 5.15 -2.46
C ALA A 66 -2.61 4.25 -1.32
N CYS A 67 -1.72 3.88 -0.41
CA CYS A 67 -2.10 3.17 0.80
C CYS A 67 -1.10 3.45 1.92
N TYR A 68 -1.63 3.65 3.13
CA TYR A 68 -0.84 4.01 4.28
C TYR A 68 -1.45 3.43 5.55
N ALA A 69 -0.64 2.69 6.31
CA ALA A 69 -1.02 2.06 7.56
C ALA A 69 -0.35 2.72 8.76
N LEU A 70 -1.11 2.86 9.85
CA LEU A 70 -0.62 3.24 11.17
C LEU A 70 -0.85 2.08 12.15
N LEU A 71 0.01 1.97 13.17
CA LEU A 71 -0.17 1.03 14.27
C LEU A 71 -0.71 1.80 15.48
N GLU A 72 -1.96 1.52 15.85
CA GLU A 72 -2.69 2.11 16.98
C GLU A 72 -2.80 1.05 18.09
N GLY A 73 -1.78 0.97 18.94
CA GLY A 73 -1.67 -0.09 19.95
C GLY A 73 -1.43 -1.45 19.31
N GLU A 74 -2.41 -2.34 19.38
CA GLU A 74 -2.38 -3.69 18.77
C GLU A 74 -3.13 -3.78 17.44
N GLN A 75 -3.72 -2.67 16.97
CA GLN A 75 -4.48 -2.65 15.72
C GLN A 75 -3.78 -1.81 14.66
N LEU A 76 -3.85 -2.26 13.42
CA LEU A 76 -3.49 -1.45 12.26
C LEU A 76 -4.70 -0.64 11.82
N TRP A 77 -4.49 0.64 11.49
CA TRP A 77 -5.43 1.46 10.74
C TRP A 77 -4.87 1.66 9.34
N LEU A 78 -5.52 1.03 8.34
CA LEU A 78 -5.13 1.11 6.94
C LEU A 78 -6.07 2.05 6.20
N ARG A 79 -5.50 3.00 5.47
CA ARG A 79 -6.21 3.86 4.51
C ARG A 79 -5.76 3.52 3.10
N GLY A 80 -6.72 3.43 2.18
CA GLY A 80 -6.49 3.18 0.76
C GLY A 80 -7.20 4.21 -0.11
N LEU A 81 -6.59 4.54 -1.24
CA LEU A 81 -7.13 5.51 -2.21
C LEU A 81 -6.83 5.05 -3.64
N VAL A 82 -7.81 5.18 -4.52
CA VAL A 82 -7.66 4.99 -5.97
C VAL A 82 -8.24 6.21 -6.66
N GLY A 83 -7.46 6.87 -7.51
CA GLY A 83 -7.89 8.09 -8.20
C GLY A 83 -7.79 8.00 -9.72
N GLN A 84 -8.55 8.79 -10.46
CA GLN A 84 -8.28 9.01 -11.88
C GLN A 84 -7.06 9.94 -12.05
N PRO A 85 -6.24 9.78 -13.11
CA PRO A 85 -5.08 10.63 -13.35
C PRO A 85 -5.40 12.13 -13.52
N ASP A 86 -6.60 12.45 -14.00
CA ASP A 86 -7.10 13.81 -14.15
C ASP A 86 -7.61 14.44 -12.84
N GLY A 87 -7.67 13.66 -11.76
CA GLY A 87 -8.17 14.07 -10.44
C GLY A 87 -9.70 14.13 -10.33
N GLY A 88 -10.45 13.69 -11.35
CA GLY A 88 -11.92 13.81 -11.39
C GLY A 88 -12.64 12.94 -10.36
N LEU A 89 -12.22 11.67 -10.24
CA LEU A 89 -12.77 10.71 -9.28
C LEU A 89 -11.70 10.22 -8.32
N LEU A 90 -12.01 10.24 -7.03
CA LEU A 90 -11.16 9.75 -5.94
C LEU A 90 -11.98 8.81 -5.05
N LEU A 91 -11.65 7.52 -5.10
CA LEU A 91 -12.23 6.49 -4.25
C LEU A 91 -11.38 6.34 -2.99
N ARG A 92 -12.04 6.25 -1.83
CA ARG A 92 -11.38 6.13 -0.53
C ARG A 92 -11.99 4.99 0.27
N ALA A 93 -11.15 4.29 1.00
CA ALA A 93 -11.56 3.25 1.92
C ALA A 93 -10.61 3.21 3.11
N GLU A 94 -11.12 2.79 4.26
CA GLU A 94 -10.31 2.58 5.44
C GLU A 94 -10.82 1.43 6.30
N GLY A 95 -9.94 0.83 7.07
CA GLY A 95 -10.27 -0.25 7.98
C GLY A 95 -9.33 -0.30 9.17
N ARG A 96 -9.79 -0.95 10.24
CA ARG A 96 -8.99 -1.29 11.41
C ARG A 96 -8.99 -2.80 11.63
N GLY A 97 -7.84 -3.36 12.00
CA GLY A 97 -7.71 -4.79 12.26
C GLY A 97 -6.31 -5.17 12.72
N SER A 98 -6.18 -6.31 13.40
CA SER A 98 -4.89 -6.85 13.86
C SER A 98 -4.19 -7.71 12.80
N ASP A 99 -4.94 -8.33 11.89
CA ASP A 99 -4.39 -9.09 10.77
C ASP A 99 -4.11 -8.16 9.58
N ALA A 100 -2.82 -7.94 9.31
CA ALA A 100 -2.35 -7.06 8.25
C ALA A 100 -2.82 -7.48 6.86
N GLU A 101 -2.73 -8.77 6.52
CA GLU A 101 -3.06 -9.26 5.19
C GLU A 101 -4.57 -9.23 4.96
N ALA A 102 -5.35 -9.71 5.93
CA ALA A 102 -6.80 -9.67 5.87
C ALA A 102 -7.32 -8.22 5.78
N LEU A 103 -6.74 -7.30 6.55
CA LEU A 103 -7.08 -5.87 6.51
C LEU A 103 -6.78 -5.26 5.13
N GLY A 104 -5.63 -5.57 4.55
CA GLY A 104 -5.26 -5.11 3.21
C GLY A 104 -6.25 -5.57 2.13
N VAL A 105 -6.65 -6.84 2.17
CA VAL A 105 -7.66 -7.39 1.25
C VAL A 105 -9.02 -6.74 1.46
N GLN A 106 -9.46 -6.57 2.71
CA GLN A 106 -10.74 -5.95 3.04
C GLN A 106 -10.84 -4.53 2.46
N VAL A 107 -9.83 -3.68 2.68
CA VAL A 107 -9.83 -2.29 2.19
C VAL A 107 -9.77 -2.25 0.67
N ALA A 108 -9.02 -3.15 0.03
CA ALA A 108 -9.01 -3.28 -1.42
C ALA A 108 -10.39 -3.68 -1.98
N GLU A 109 -11.11 -4.59 -1.33
CA GLU A 109 -12.45 -5.01 -1.75
C GLU A 109 -13.48 -3.89 -1.61
N GLN A 110 -13.36 -3.05 -0.58
CA GLN A 110 -14.17 -1.84 -0.44
C GLN A 110 -13.92 -0.86 -1.60
N LEU A 111 -12.67 -0.71 -2.07
CA LEU A 111 -12.34 0.13 -3.22
C LEU A 111 -12.87 -0.48 -4.54
N LEU A 112 -12.76 -1.79 -4.70
CA LEU A 112 -13.30 -2.50 -5.87
C LEU A 112 -14.82 -2.40 -5.94
N ALA A 113 -15.52 -2.51 -4.81
CA ALA A 113 -16.96 -2.32 -4.73
C ALA A 113 -17.39 -0.88 -5.10
N GLN A 114 -16.50 0.11 -4.95
CA GLN A 114 -16.71 1.49 -5.39
C GLN A 114 -16.36 1.71 -6.87
N GLY A 115 -15.88 0.70 -7.59
CA GLY A 115 -15.55 0.80 -9.01
C GLY A 115 -14.07 1.06 -9.32
N ALA A 116 -13.16 0.83 -8.36
CA ALA A 116 -11.72 1.00 -8.59
C ALA A 116 -11.19 0.20 -9.79
N GLU A 117 -11.78 -0.95 -10.10
CA GLU A 117 -11.39 -1.78 -11.24
C GLU A 117 -11.49 -1.05 -12.58
N ALA A 118 -12.52 -0.20 -12.76
CA ALA A 118 -12.70 0.56 -14.00
C ALA A 118 -11.59 1.61 -14.18
N ILE A 119 -11.21 2.28 -13.10
CA ILE A 119 -10.12 3.28 -13.09
C ILE A 119 -8.79 2.59 -13.42
N LEU A 120 -8.50 1.46 -12.77
CA LEU A 120 -7.25 0.73 -12.96
C LEU A 120 -7.14 0.17 -14.38
N LYS A 121 -8.23 -0.37 -14.94
CA LYS A 121 -8.25 -0.86 -16.33
C LYS A 121 -8.00 0.25 -17.36
N ALA A 122 -8.58 1.43 -17.16
CA ALA A 122 -8.36 2.56 -18.06
C ALA A 122 -6.87 2.93 -18.13
N VAL A 123 -6.20 3.01 -16.97
CA VAL A 123 -4.77 3.34 -16.89
C VAL A 123 -3.90 2.27 -17.56
N TYR A 124 -4.22 0.98 -17.41
CA TYR A 124 -3.48 -0.10 -18.09
C TYR A 124 -3.71 -0.13 -19.61
N CYS A 125 -4.86 0.32 -20.09
CA CYS A 125 -5.15 0.39 -21.52
C CYS A 125 -4.39 1.54 -22.19
N ASP A 126 -4.28 2.68 -21.51
CA ASP A 126 -3.54 3.85 -22.00
C ASP A 126 -2.03 3.57 -22.02
N ALA A 127 -1.48 2.92 -21.00
CA ALA A 127 -0.05 2.56 -20.94
C ALA A 127 0.38 1.50 -21.98
N ALA A 128 -0.57 0.77 -22.58
CA ALA A 128 -0.30 -0.18 -23.66
C ALA A 128 -0.46 0.44 -25.07
N ALA A 129 -0.97 1.67 -25.15
CA ALA A 129 -1.18 2.40 -26.40
C ALA A 129 -0.03 3.37 -26.75
N GLU A 130 0.93 3.58 -25.83
CA GLU A 130 2.21 4.28 -26.03
C GLU A 130 3.38 3.30 -26.25
#